data_AF-A0A2V8BZ39-F1
#
_entry.id   AF-A0A2V8BZ39-F1
#
_cell.length_a   1.000
_cell.length_b   1.000
_cell.length_c   1.000
_cell.angle_alpha   90.00
_cell.angle_beta   90.00
_cell.angle_gamma   90.00
#
_symmetry.space_group_name_H-M   'P 1'
#
loop_
_entity.id
_entity.type
_entity.pdbx_description
1 polymer ?
#
loop_
_entity_poly.entity_id
_entity_poly.type
_entity_poly.pdbx_seq_one_letter_code
_entity_poly.pdbx_strand_id
1 'polypeptide(L)' 'MRWAKSRVGKRGGLRVIYYWAAGEQTFYMLYAYTKSEQGDLTAAQTRQLSRVVREEFK' A
#
# COMPACT_ATOMS: atom_id res chain seq x y z
N MET A 1 6.00 -1.44 0.74
CA MET A 1 7.00 -1.86 -0.26
C MET A 1 7.32 -0.71 -1.24
N ARG A 2 8.56 -0.60 -1.74
CA ARG A 2 8.94 0.36 -2.79
C ARG A 2 9.35 -0.42 -4.05
N TRP A 3 8.65 -0.22 -5.15
CA TRP A 3 8.92 -0.92 -6.41
C TRP A 3 9.55 0.02 -7.43
N ALA A 4 10.58 -0.43 -8.14
CA ALA A 4 11.19 0.31 -9.24
C ALA A 4 10.49 -0.05 -10.55
N LYS A 5 10.14 0.96 -11.34
CA LYS A 5 9.59 0.76 -12.69
C LYS A 5 10.69 1.06 -13.70
N SER A 6 10.87 0.18 -14.69
CA SER A 6 11.90 0.36 -15.73
C SER A 6 11.66 1.64 -16.53
N ARG A 7 12.73 2.35 -16.88
CA ARG A 7 12.75 3.62 -17.65
C ARG A 7 12.06 4.82 -17.00
N VAL A 8 11.79 4.80 -15.70
CA VAL A 8 11.21 5.97 -15.01
C VAL A 8 12.23 6.55 -14.02
N GLY A 9 12.33 7.88 -13.98
CA GLY A 9 13.22 8.59 -13.04
C GLY A 9 12.89 8.30 -11.58
N LYS A 10 13.74 8.76 -10.65
CA LYS A 10 13.67 8.45 -9.20
C LYS A 10 12.28 8.58 -8.56
N ARG A 11 11.45 9.53 -9.04
CA ARG A 11 10.09 9.80 -8.55
C ARG A 11 8.98 8.97 -9.19
N GLY A 12 9.25 8.24 -10.27
CA GLY A 12 8.25 7.42 -10.96
C GLY A 12 8.20 5.95 -10.52
N GLY A 13 8.92 5.58 -9.47
CA GLY A 13 8.73 4.28 -8.81
C GLY A 13 7.39 4.21 -8.09
N LEU A 14 6.92 3.00 -7.80
CA LEU A 14 5.64 2.75 -7.13
C LEU A 14 5.87 2.57 -5.62
N ARG A 15 4.93 3.03 -4.81
CA ARG A 15 4.78 2.61 -3.42
C ARG A 15 3.53 1.75 -3.34
N VAL A 16 3.70 0.62 -2.67
CA VAL A 16 2.61 -0.33 -2.45
C VAL A 16 2.47 -0.58 -0.96
N ILE A 17 1.25 -0.39 -0.47
CA ILE A 17 0.82 -0.70 0.90
C ILE A 17 0.14 -2.05 0.84
N TYR A 18 0.53 -2.94 1.74
CA TYR A 18 -0.01 -4.28 1.82
C TYR A 18 -0.25 -4.66 3.28
N TYR A 19 -1.16 -5.60 3.50
CA TYR A 19 -1.34 -6.30 4.75
C TYR A 19 -0.89 -7.75 4.58
N TRP A 20 -0.21 -8.30 5.59
CA TRP A 20 0.16 -9.70 5.60
C TRP A 20 -0.82 -10.46 6.49
N ALA A 21 -1.68 -11.24 5.86
CA ALA A 21 -2.68 -12.06 6.51
C ALA A 21 -2.08 -13.47 6.74
N ALA A 22 -1.50 -13.67 7.92
CA ALA A 22 -0.70 -14.86 8.21
C ALA A 22 -1.54 -16.14 8.27
N GLY A 23 -2.79 -16.07 8.73
CA GLY A 23 -3.71 -17.22 8.80
C GLY A 23 -4.03 -17.77 7.42
N GLU A 24 -4.19 -16.88 6.44
CA GLU A 24 -4.53 -17.15 5.05
C GLU A 24 -3.28 -17.27 4.18
N GLN A 25 -2.09 -17.15 4.77
CA GLN A 25 -0.78 -17.13 4.09
C GLN A 25 -0.74 -16.19 2.87
N THR A 26 -1.47 -15.07 2.95
CA THR A 26 -1.72 -14.20 1.79
C THR A 26 -1.24 -12.78 2.05
N PHE A 27 -0.72 -12.13 1.00
CA PHE A 27 -0.44 -10.70 0.99
C PHE A 27 -1.58 -9.95 0.33
N TYR A 28 -2.28 -9.13 1.10
CA TYR A 28 -3.38 -8.33 0.62
C TYR A 28 -2.88 -6.94 0.18
N MET A 29 -3.03 -6.66 -1.11
CA MET A 29 -2.48 -5.47 -1.76
C MET A 29 -3.47 -4.29 -1.64
N LEU A 30 -3.36 -3.54 -0.54
CA LEU A 30 -4.34 -2.51 -0.17
C LEU A 30 -4.36 -1.29 -1.08
N TYR A 31 -3.19 -0.78 -1.44
CA TYR A 31 -3.10 0.47 -2.20
C TYR A 31 -1.76 0.61 -2.93
N ALA A 32 -1.80 1.11 -4.16
CA ALA A 32 -0.62 1.33 -4.98
C ALA A 32 -0.66 2.70 -5.65
N TYR A 33 0.42 3.46 -5.54
CA TYR A 33 0.53 4.81 -6.09
C TYR A 33 1.97 5.14 -6.47
N THR A 34 2.19 6.10 -7.36
CA THR A 34 3.55 6.54 -7.71
C THR A 34 4.14 7.40 -6.60
N LYS A 35 5.46 7.36 -6.42
CA LYS A 35 6.15 8.16 -5.39
C LYS A 35 5.96 9.68 -5.56
N SER A 36 5.60 10.14 -6.76
CA SER A 36 5.32 11.55 -7.04
C SER A 36 3.90 11.99 -6.66
N GLU A 37 2.93 11.08 -6.66
CA GLU A 37 1.51 11.44 -6.47
C GLU A 37 1.16 11.71 -5.01
N GLN A 38 1.82 11.02 -4.07
CA GLN A 38 1.44 11.11 -2.67
C GLN A 38 2.64 10.98 -1.73
N GLY A 39 2.61 11.80 -0.68
CA GLY A 39 3.57 11.80 0.41
C GLY A 39 3.26 10.74 1.47
N ASP A 40 3.39 11.12 2.73
CA ASP A 40 3.05 10.27 3.87
C ASP A 40 1.53 10.15 4.03
N LEU A 41 1.09 9.02 4.58
CA LEU A 41 -0.33 8.79 4.84
C LEU A 41 -0.79 9.68 5.97
N THR A 42 -1.93 10.34 5.77
CA THR A 42 -2.60 11.04 6.88
C THR A 42 -3.18 10.03 7.86
N ALA A 43 -3.39 10.46 9.11
CA ALA A 43 -4.03 9.61 10.12
C ALA A 43 -5.43 9.13 9.68
N ALA A 44 -6.17 9.94 8.90
CA ALA A 44 -7.46 9.55 8.35
C ALA A 44 -7.34 8.42 7.33
N GLN A 45 -6.39 8.52 6.40
CA GLN A 45 -6.12 7.48 5.40
C GLN A 45 -5.69 6.17 6.07
N THR A 46 -4.81 6.23 7.08
CA THR A 46 -4.39 5.04 7.82
C THR A 46 -5.56 4.36 8.53
N ARG A 47 -6.48 5.14 9.12
CA ARG A 47 -7.71 4.59 9.74
C ARG A 47 -8.60 3.89 8.71
N GLN A 48 -8.76 4.46 7.51
CA GLN A 48 -9.53 3.83 6.44
C GLN A 48 -8.90 2.51 5.98
N LEU A 49 -7.59 2.49 5.74
CA LEU A 49 -6.89 1.26 5.36
C LEU A 49 -6.99 0.18 6.43
N SER A 50 -6.85 0.54 7.71
CA SER A 50 -7.02 -0.40 8.82
C SER A 50 -8.45 -0.93 8.91
N ARG A 51 -9.46 -0.12 8.58
CA ARG A 51 -10.86 -0.54 8.59
C ARG A 51 -11.10 -1.60 7.53
N VAL A 52 -10.64 -1.38 6.29
CA VAL A 52 -10.77 -2.34 5.19
C VAL A 52 -10.16 -3.69 5.57
N VAL A 53 -8.95 -3.72 6.13
CA VAL A 53 -8.32 -4.97 6.57
C VAL A 53 -9.16 -5.72 7.59
N ARG A 54 -9.71 -5.02 8.58
CA ARG A 54 -10.54 -5.62 9.63
C ARG A 54 -11.89 -6.11 9.12
N GLU A 55 -12.41 -5.51 8.06
CA GLU A 55 -13.67 -5.94 7.45
C GLU A 55 -13.46 -7.23 6.65
N GLU A 56 -12.33 -7.39 5.95
CA GLU A 56 -12.06 -8.56 5.11
C GLU A 56 -11.47 -9.77 5.83
N PHE A 57 -10.68 -9.58 6.89
CA PHE A 57 -9.98 -10.66 7.61
C PHE A 57 -10.52 -10.86 9.03
N LYS A 58 -11.84 -10.95 9.20
CA LYS A 58 -12.48 -11.20 10.50
C LYS A 58 -12.25 -12.61 11.02
#